data_AF-A0A7J4YT52-F1
#
_entry.id   AF-A0A7J4YT52-F1
#
_cell.length_a   1.000
_cell.length_b   1.000
_cell.length_c   1.000
_cell.angle_alpha   90.00
_cell.angle_beta   90.00
_cell.angle_gamma   90.00
#
_symmetry.space_group_name_H-M   'P 1'
#
loop_
_entity.id
_entity.type
_entity.pdbx_description
1 polymer ?
#
loop_
_entity_poly.entity_id
_entity_poly.type
_entity_poly.pdbx_seq_one_letter_code
_entity_poly.pdbx_strand_id
1 'polypeptide(L)' 'MATKNIIKEVSYKGHAITMFEDGFHQKFVIIDNDESKLYDSIADAKRVIRGEQPYYKIN' A
#
# COMPACT_ATOMS: atom_id res chain seq x y z
N MET A 1 -9.99 -16.82 -2.18
CA MET A 1 -9.27 -15.56 -2.41
C MET A 1 -10.19 -14.45 -1.97
N ALA A 2 -9.85 -13.71 -0.92
CA ALA A 2 -10.60 -12.51 -0.58
C ALA A 2 -10.49 -11.53 -1.77
N THR A 3 -11.64 -11.08 -2.27
CA THR A 3 -11.70 -10.15 -3.40
C THR A 3 -11.02 -8.85 -3.00
N LYS A 4 -9.95 -8.46 -3.68
CA LYS A 4 -9.30 -7.15 -3.50
C LYS A 4 -9.83 -6.21 -4.55
N ASN A 5 -10.43 -5.10 -4.12
CA ASN A 5 -10.91 -4.07 -5.04
C ASN A 5 -9.84 -2.99 -5.15
N ILE A 6 -9.19 -2.88 -6.31
CA ILE A 6 -8.17 -1.85 -6.53
C ILE A 6 -8.86 -0.49 -6.60
N ILE A 7 -8.54 0.38 -5.65
CA ILE A 7 -9.08 1.74 -5.56
C ILE A 7 -8.24 2.70 -6.39
N LYS A 8 -6.90 2.54 -6.33
CA LYS A 8 -5.97 3.45 -6.98
C LYS A 8 -4.62 2.77 -7.19
N GLU A 9 -3.99 3.04 -8.33
CA GLU A 9 -2.62 2.64 -8.60
C GLU A 9 -1.81 3.88 -9.00
N VAL A 10 -0.59 4.01 -8.49
CA VAL A 10 0.34 5.08 -8.86
C VAL A 10 1.75 4.54 -9.00
N SER A 11 2.51 5.10 -9.94
CA SER A 11 3.95 4.83 -10.04
C SER A 11 4.74 5.89 -9.29
N TYR A 12 5.80 5.47 -8.58
CA TYR A 12 6.71 6.39 -7.88
C TYR A 12 8.13 5.82 -7.80
N LYS A 13 9.11 6.56 -8.32
CA LYS A 13 10.54 6.17 -8.33
C LYS A 13 10.81 4.75 -8.84
N GLY A 14 10.06 4.30 -9.85
CA GLY A 14 10.21 2.96 -10.43
C GLY A 14 9.41 1.86 -9.74
N HIS A 15 8.68 2.17 -8.67
CA HIS A 15 7.81 1.23 -7.96
C HIS A 15 6.34 1.47 -8.30
N ALA A 16 5.55 0.40 -8.33
CA ALA A 16 4.11 0.46 -8.38
C ALA A 16 3.56 0.51 -6.94
N ILE A 17 2.65 1.43 -6.66
CA ILE A 17 1.98 1.54 -5.37
C ILE A 17 0.49 1.36 -5.61
N THR A 18 -0.07 0.31 -5.02
CA THR A 18 -1.47 -0.09 -5.21
C THR A 18 -2.22 0.09 -3.92
N MET A 19 -3.28 0.89 -3.95
CA MET A 19 -4.25 1.04 -2.87
C MET A 19 -5.47 0.17 -3.20
N PHE A 20 -5.83 -0.73 -2.30
CA PHE A 20 -6.97 -1.62 -2.46
C PHE A 20 -7.85 -1.64 -1.22
N GLU A 21 -9.09 -2.06 -1.42
CA GLU A 21 -10.06 -2.37 -0.37
C GLU A 21 -10.18 -3.90 -0.23
N ASP A 22 -10.21 -4.40 1.00
CA ASP A 22 -10.40 -5.81 1.31
C ASP A 22 -11.90 -6.18 1.49
N GLY A 23 -12.16 -7.43 1.87
CA GLY A 23 -13.53 -7.92 2.10
C GLY A 23 -14.25 -7.32 3.30
N PHE A 24 -13.56 -6.56 4.16
CA PHE A 24 -14.11 -5.86 5.33
C PHE A 24 -14.21 -4.34 5.09
N HIS A 25 -14.03 -3.89 3.85
CA HIS A 25 -13.95 -2.47 3.47
C HIS A 25 -12.77 -1.72 4.10
N GLN A 26 -11.74 -2.44 4.57
CA GLN A 26 -10.52 -1.83 5.05
C GLN A 26 -9.62 -1.48 3.86
N LYS A 27 -8.99 -0.31 3.91
CA LYS A 27 -8.11 0.18 2.86
C LYS A 27 -6.67 -0.03 3.24
N PHE A 28 -5.92 -0.60 2.30
CA PHE A 28 -4.49 -0.85 2.46
C PHE A 28 -3.74 -0.42 1.22
N VAL A 29 -2.45 -0.16 1.42
CA VAL A 29 -1.52 0.16 0.34
C VAL A 29 -0.39 -0.87 0.34
N ILE A 30 0.00 -1.33 -0.84
CA ILE A 30 1.13 -2.25 -1.07
C ILE A 30 2.08 -1.65 -2.11
N ILE A 31 3.33 -2.13 -2.11
CA ILE A 31 4.36 -1.74 -3.06
C ILE A 31 4.71 -2.97 -3.90
N ASP A 32 4.78 -2.82 -5.23
CA ASP A 32 5.17 -3.86 -6.19
C ASP A 32 4.42 -5.19 -6.02
N ASN A 33 3.13 -5.10 -5.67
CA ASN A 33 2.27 -6.24 -5.35
C ASN A 33 2.76 -7.12 -4.17
N ASP A 34 3.66 -6.62 -3.31
CA ASP A 34 4.08 -7.29 -2.08
C ASP A 34 2.99 -7.20 -1.01
N GLU A 35 2.14 -8.22 -0.97
CA GLU A 35 1.05 -8.30 0.00
C GLU A 35 1.50 -8.63 1.43
N SER A 36 2.78 -8.96 1.64
CA SER A 36 3.32 -9.23 2.99
C SER A 36 3.52 -7.96 3.81
N LYS A 37 3.49 -6.79 3.16
CA LYS A 37 3.70 -5.48 3.77
C LYS A 37 2.58 -4.53 3.40
N LEU A 38 1.71 -4.26 4.37
CA LEU A 38 0.64 -3.30 4.22
C LEU A 38 1.05 -1.93 4.78
N TYR A 39 0.64 -0.87 4.10
CA TYR A 39 0.81 0.52 4.50
C TYR A 39 -0.54 1.21 4.60
N ASP A 40 -0.63 2.19 5.50
CA ASP A 40 -1.87 2.92 5.76
C ASP A 40 -2.22 3.87 4.60
N SER A 41 -1.19 4.38 3.91
CA SER A 41 -1.36 5.37 2.86
C SER A 41 -0.30 5.28 1.77
N ILE A 42 -0.61 5.87 0.60
CA ILE A 42 0.37 6.06 -0.48
C ILE A 42 1.53 6.94 0.00
N ALA A 43 1.27 7.89 0.91
CA ALA A 43 2.32 8.73 1.48
C ALA A 43 3.31 7.89 2.29
N ASP A 44 2.83 6.94 3.10
CA ASP A 44 3.67 6.01 3.86
C ASP A 44 4.45 5.07 2.95
N ALA A 45 3.82 4.51 1.93
CA ALA A 45 4.52 3.71 0.92
C ALA A 45 5.66 4.52 0.27
N LYS A 46 5.42 5.80 -0.08
CA LYS A 46 6.46 6.69 -0.61
C LYS A 46 7.59 6.98 0.38
N ARG A 47 7.32 7.04 1.69
CA ARG A 47 8.35 7.19 2.74
C ARG A 47 9.25 5.97 2.75
N VAL A 48 8.67 4.77 2.75
CA VAL A 48 9.43 3.51 2.75
C VAL A 48 10.29 3.37 1.50
N ILE A 49 9.79 3.76 0.32
CA ILE A 49 10.59 3.82 -0.92
C ILE A 49 11.77 4.81 -0.80
N ARG A 50 11.66 5.85 0.03
CA ARG A 50 12.78 6.77 0.33
C ARG A 50 13.74 6.24 1.41
N GLY A 51 13.48 5.08 1.99
CA GLY A 51 14.25 4.54 3.12
C GLY A 51 13.84 5.13 4.47
N GLU A 52 12.70 5.83 4.55
CA GLU A 52 12.15 6.41 5.78
C GLU A 52 11.15 5.44 6.45
N GLN A 53 10.93 5.61 7.75
CA GLN A 53 9.84 4.90 8.43
C GLN A 53 8.46 5.47 8.02
N PRO A 54 7.43 4.61 7.88
CA PRO A 54 6.05 5.07 7.73
C PRO A 54 5.61 5.78 9.01
N TYR A 55 4.66 6.71 8.88
CA TYR A 55 4.06 7.40 10.04
C TYR A 55 3.23 6.45 10.88
N TYR A 56 2.44 5.61 10.21
CA TYR A 56 1.57 4.64 10.85
C TYR A 56 2.09 3.22 10.59
N LYS A 57 2.24 2.46 11.66
CA LYS A 57 2.42 1.01 11.57
C LYS A 57 1.05 0.36 11.56
N ILE A 58 0.81 -0.44 10.53
CA ILE A 58 -0.30 -1.38 10.55
C ILE A 58 0.13 -2.55 11.42
N ASN A 59 -0.64 -2.81 12.48
CA ASN A 59 -0.48 -3.97 13.38
C ASN A 59 -1.36 -5.13 12.90
#